data_AF-A0A9X1KE19-F1
#
_entry.id   AF-A0A9X1KE19-F1
#
_cell.length_a   1.000
_cell.length_b   1.000
_cell.length_c   1.000
_cell.angle_alpha   90.00
_cell.angle_beta   90.00
_cell.angle_gamma   90.00
#
_symmetry.space_group_name_H-M   'P 1'
#
loop_
_entity.id
_entity.type
_entity.pdbx_description
1 polymer ?
#
loop_
_entity_poly.entity_id
_entity_poly.type
_entity_poly.pdbx_seq_one_letter_code
_entity_poly.pdbx_strand_id
1 'polypeptide(L)' 'MTITQAILEKVQNLTPQQQEQVLNFIESLNLLSQKQDTPQKSPEELGWPPGFFEQTYGSCEDDPILLDDEDNFEQREEAA' A
#
# COMPACT_ATOMS: atom_id res chain seq x y z
N MET A 1 32.22 -8.52 -12.17
CA MET A 1 30.98 -8.01 -12.81
C MET A 1 30.29 -7.10 -11.81
N THR A 2 29.96 -5.86 -12.16
CA THR A 2 29.18 -4.97 -11.26
C THR A 2 27.69 -5.25 -11.45
N ILE A 3 26.89 -4.95 -10.43
CA ILE A 3 25.43 -5.12 -10.49
C ILE A 3 24.81 -4.37 -11.68
N THR A 4 25.32 -3.17 -11.97
CA THR A 4 24.91 -2.35 -13.13
C THR A 4 25.13 -3.08 -14.46
N GLN A 5 26.24 -3.80 -14.61
CA GLN A 5 26.51 -4.56 -15.84
C GLN A 5 25.57 -5.76 -15.98
N ALA A 6 25.30 -6.48 -14.89
CA ALA A 6 24.40 -7.63 -14.89
C ALA A 6 22.93 -7.23 -15.18
N ILE A 7 22.49 -6.08 -14.68
CA ILE A 7 21.15 -5.55 -14.95
C ILE A 7 21.03 -5.13 -16.42
N LEU A 8 22.02 -4.40 -16.95
CA LEU A 8 22.00 -3.95 -18.34
C LEU A 8 21.95 -5.12 -19.33
N GLU A 9 22.73 -6.17 -19.08
CA GLU A 9 22.76 -7.39 -19.89
C GLU A 9 21.39 -8.10 -19.88
N LYS A 10 20.77 -8.23 -18.71
CA LYS A 10 19.44 -8.85 -18.59
C LYS A 10 18.38 -8.03 -19.33
N VAL A 11 18.35 -6.72 -19.17
CA VAL A 11 17.33 -5.85 -19.80
C VAL A 11 17.46 -5.82 -21.33
N GLN A 12 18.69 -5.86 -21.86
CA GLN A 12 18.93 -5.88 -23.30
C GLN A 12 18.50 -7.19 -23.98
N ASN A 13 18.49 -8.31 -23.25
CA ASN A 13 18.07 -9.62 -23.78
C ASN A 13 16.56 -9.89 -23.67
N LEU A 14 15.76 -8.92 -23.20
CA LEU A 14 14.31 -9.03 -23.08
C LEU A 14 13.57 -8.64 -24.37
N THR A 15 12.33 -9.10 -24.50
CA THR A 15 11.43 -8.63 -25.56
C THR A 15 10.98 -7.18 -25.32
N PRO A 16 10.51 -6.45 -26.35
CA PRO A 16 9.99 -5.10 -26.17
C PRO A 16 8.87 -5.00 -25.11
N GLN A 17 8.00 -6.00 -25.04
CA GLN A 17 6.92 -6.06 -24.04
C GLN A 17 7.46 -6.23 -22.62
N GLN A 18 8.50 -7.04 -22.44
CA GLN A 18 9.15 -7.21 -21.14
C GLN A 18 9.92 -5.96 -20.73
N GLN A 19 10.52 -5.23 -21.68
CA GLN A 19 11.15 -3.94 -21.39
C GLN A 19 10.14 -2.90 -20.91
N GLU A 20 8.95 -2.85 -21.51
CA GLU A 20 7.85 -1.99 -21.05
C GLU A 20 7.40 -2.35 -19.61
N GLN A 21 7.30 -3.64 -19.27
CA GLN A 21 7.01 -4.07 -17.90
C GLN A 21 8.10 -3.64 -16.90
N VAL A 22 9.37 -3.70 -17.30
CA VAL A 22 10.49 -3.21 -16.48
C VAL A 22 10.37 -1.70 -16.25
N LEU A 23 9.99 -0.93 -17.27
CA LEU A 23 9.77 0.52 -17.12
C LEU A 23 8.63 0.82 -16.14
N ASN A 24 7.47 0.16 -16.30
CA ASN A 24 6.35 0.29 -15.36
C ASN A 24 6.75 -0.07 -13.93
N PHE A 25 7.60 -1.09 -13.76
CA PHE A 25 8.12 -1.47 -12.44
C PHE A 25 9.06 -0.41 -11.85
N ILE A 26 9.95 0.19 -12.66
CA ILE A 26 10.81 1.29 -12.19
C ILE A 26 9.97 2.50 -11.76
N GLU A 27 8.89 2.82 -12.49
CA GLU A 27 7.96 3.87 -12.09
C GLU A 27 7.26 3.56 -10.76
N SER A 28 6.84 2.31 -10.54
CA SER A 28 6.21 1.92 -9.27
C SER A 28 7.19 2.01 -8.10
N LEU A 29 8.47 1.65 -8.30
CA LEU A 29 9.51 1.82 -7.28
C LEU A 29 9.70 3.30 -6.90
N ASN A 30 9.73 4.19 -7.90
CA ASN A 30 9.82 5.64 -7.64
C ASN A 30 8.60 6.15 -6.87
N LEU A 31 7.40 5.69 -7.22
CA LEU A 31 6.17 6.05 -6.49
C LEU A 31 6.20 5.59 -5.02
N LEU A 32 6.69 4.37 -4.76
CA LEU A 32 6.84 3.86 -3.40
C LEU A 32 7.88 4.65 -2.60
N SER A 33 8.98 5.04 -3.24
CA SER A 33 10.01 5.88 -2.60
C SER A 33 9.45 7.25 -2.21
N GLN A 34 8.67 7.90 -3.08
CA GLN A 34 8.08 9.21 -2.83
C GLN A 34 7.01 9.18 -1.72
N LYS A 35 6.40 8.03 -1.44
CA LYS A 35 5.34 7.89 -0.43
C LYS A 35 5.89 7.81 1.00
N GLN A 36 7.19 7.59 1.16
CA GLN A 36 7.85 7.41 2.47
C GLN A 36 8.49 8.70 3.03
N ASP A 37 8.49 9.79 2.26
CA ASP A 37 9.11 11.06 2.66
C ASP A 37 8.22 11.94 3.55
N THR A 38 7.00 11.49 3.89
CA THR A 38 6.21 12.17 4.92
C THR A 38 6.79 11.79 6.28
N PRO A 39 7.11 12.77 7.16
CA PRO A 39 7.54 12.46 8.51
C PRO A 39 6.43 11.66 9.19
N GLN A 40 6.71 10.37 9.42
CA GLN A 40 5.78 9.45 10.06
C GLN A 40 5.64 9.88 11.53
N LYS A 41 4.58 10.63 11.84
CA LYS A 41 4.24 10.99 13.21
C LYS A 41 3.96 9.73 14.00
N SER A 42 4.48 9.67 15.22
CA SER A 42 4.10 8.66 16.18
C SER A 42 2.59 8.74 16.48
N PRO A 43 1.95 7.62 16.84
CA PRO A 43 0.56 7.62 17.30
C PRO A 43 0.29 8.65 18.40
N GLU A 44 1.24 8.86 19.30
CA GLU A 44 1.16 9.84 20.39
C GLU A 44 1.12 11.28 19.85
N GLU A 45 1.89 11.58 18.80
CA GLU A 45 1.84 12.86 18.07
C GLU A 45 0.51 13.07 17.31
N LEU A 46 -0.24 12.00 17.07
CA LEU A 46 -1.58 12.03 16.49
C LEU A 46 -2.68 12.04 17.56
N GLY A 47 -2.32 12.09 18.86
CA GLY A 47 -3.25 12.17 19.98
C GLY A 47 -3.76 10.83 20.51
N TRP A 48 -3.19 9.71 20.06
CA TRP A 48 -3.55 8.39 20.58
C TRP A 48 -2.88 8.16 21.96
N PRO A 49 -3.60 7.58 22.93
CA PRO A 49 -3.00 7.19 24.18
C PRO A 49 -1.97 6.06 23.97
N PRO A 50 -0.93 5.98 24.81
CA PRO A 50 0.07 4.91 24.69
C PRO A 50 -0.59 3.54 24.91
N GLY A 51 -0.23 2.56 24.09
CA GLY A 51 -0.80 1.21 24.18
C GLY A 51 -2.18 1.05 23.52
N PHE A 52 -2.72 2.10 22.89
CA PHE A 52 -4.05 2.06 22.26
C PHE A 52 -4.14 0.98 21.18
N PHE A 53 -3.16 0.88 20.30
CA PHE A 53 -3.18 -0.07 19.19
C PHE A 53 -3.00 -1.50 19.68
N GLU A 54 -2.16 -1.72 20.69
CA GLU A 54 -1.95 -3.02 21.33
C GLU A 54 -3.19 -3.52 22.07
N GLN A 55 -3.99 -2.60 22.62
CA GLN A 55 -5.26 -2.92 23.28
C GLN A 55 -6.41 -3.15 22.30
N THR A 56 -6.42 -2.44 21.16
CA THR A 56 -7.54 -2.48 20.20
C THR A 56 -7.34 -3.47 19.07
N TYR A 57 -6.10 -3.91 18.83
CA TYR A 57 -5.79 -4.94 17.85
C TYR A 57 -6.48 -6.25 18.24
N GLY A 58 -7.33 -6.77 17.35
CA GLY A 58 -8.12 -7.97 17.62
C GLY A 58 -9.42 -7.74 18.40
N SER A 59 -9.80 -6.49 18.71
CA SER A 59 -11.07 -6.21 19.41
C SER A 59 -12.32 -6.62 18.60
N CYS A 60 -12.18 -6.83 17.29
CA CYS A 60 -13.25 -7.32 16.42
C CYS A 60 -13.15 -8.83 16.13
N GLU A 61 -12.23 -9.55 16.79
CA GLU A 61 -12.04 -10.99 16.60
C GLU A 61 -13.12 -11.81 17.35
N ASP A 62 -13.65 -11.26 18.45
CA ASP A 62 -14.69 -11.90 19.28
C ASP A 62 -16.13 -11.67 18.78
N ASP A 63 -16.36 -10.70 17.89
CA ASP A 63 -17.68 -10.39 17.34
C ASP A 63 -17.65 -10.53 15.80
N PRO A 64 -18.12 -11.65 15.24
CA PRO A 64 -18.09 -11.86 13.80
C PRO A 64 -18.91 -10.76 13.12
N ILE A 65 -18.27 -10.04 12.20
CA ILE A 65 -18.97 -9.05 11.36
C ILE A 65 -19.99 -9.82 10.51
N LEU A 66 -21.25 -9.80 10.94
CA LEU A 66 -22.37 -10.29 10.16
C LEU A 66 -22.64 -9.26 9.07
N LEU A 67 -22.28 -9.60 7.83
CA LEU A 67 -22.73 -8.84 6.67
C LEU A 67 -24.23 -9.14 6.51
N ASP A 68 -25.08 -8.17 6.81
CA ASP A 68 -26.46 -8.18 6.35
C ASP A 68 -26.46 -8.29 4.81
N ASP A 69 -27.50 -8.90 4.24
CA ASP A 69 -27.60 -9.18 2.80
C ASP A 69 -27.03 -8.04 1.93
N GLU A 70 -26.10 -8.38 1.03
CA GLU A 70 -25.24 -7.50 0.20
C GLU A 70 -26.00 -6.49 -0.69
N ASP A 71 -27.33 -6.44 -0.60
CA ASP A 71 -28.23 -5.63 -1.41
C ASP A 71 -28.82 -4.42 -0.64
N ASN A 72 -28.55 -4.27 0.66
CA ASN A 72 -29.12 -3.20 1.51
C ASN A 72 -28.08 -2.15 1.95
N PHE A 73 -27.27 -1.68 1.02
CA PHE A 73 -26.44 -0.50 1.27
C PHE A 73 -27.28 0.76 1.07
N GLU A 74 -27.52 1.53 2.15
CA GLU A 74 -28.10 2.87 2.03
C GLU A 74 -27.23 3.69 1.07
N GLN A 75 -27.83 4.18 -0.02
CA GLN A 75 -27.16 5.08 -0.93
C GLN A 75 -26.72 6.31 -0.13
N ARG A 76 -25.40 6.48 0.03
CA ARG A 76 -24.83 7.65 0.70
C ARG A 76 -25.38 8.89 0.02
N GLU A 77 -26.06 9.73 0.80
CA GLU A 77 -26.60 11.01 0.33
C GLU A 77 -25.49 11.77 -0.40
N GLU A 78 -25.72 12.02 -1.69
CA GLU A 78 -24.83 12.81 -2.51
C GLU A 78 -24.93 14.25 -1.98
N ALA A 79 -23.86 14.73 -1.34
CA ALA A 79 -23.82 16.09 -0.83
C ALA A 79 -23.96 17.07 -2.01
N ALA A 80 -25.12 17.71 -2.11
CA ALA A 80 -25.47 18.69 -3.14
C ALA A 80 -24.66 19.99 -3.03
#